data_AF-A0A838INC0-F1
#
_entry.id   AF-A0A838INC0-F1
#
_cell.length_a   1.000
_cell.length_b   1.000
_cell.length_c   1.000
_cell.angle_alpha   90.00
_cell.angle_beta   90.00
_cell.angle_gamma   90.00
#
_symmetry.space_group_name_H-M   'P 1'
#
loop_
_entity.id
_entity.type
_entity.pdbx_description
1 polymer ?
#
loop_
_entity_poly.entity_id
_entity_poly.type
_entity_poly.pdbx_seq_one_letter_code
_entity_poly.pdbx_strand_id
1 'polypeptide(L)'
;MASMLSCYGDGEGRLSVTTLLHDDMVVPPADAVLAERQSELKATQIVYVNFGGVTVNDCPDLSYCADAPNNRSSITRTFFDRASITWAAYNNQAGRKVVMDELGRAFEPYNVQLTTSRPAQAPYTMLVVSATVFDGGAIGVAPLDCGNRFVNDIAYVYKADQFDPKVVAAAAVHELGHAFGLTHVKGGSDYMYYSVDASARRFTSSGFDSEHSSHKCMDNNTQDAPKMLTEALGPRPFKGAFSDDDGNTHEKAIDAIAAAGIASGCEGGDRPRFCPDASVTRGQMAVFLTRALDLPASPRDYFSDDNGAWYEDQANRIAHAGITSGCATGKYCGNDPITRGQMAVFLARAFNLPATNVDFFDDDNGAFFEASANRVAASKITTGCAPRRYCGAQNVTRAQMATFLARALGLI
;
A
#
# COMPACT_ATOMS: atom_id res chain seq x y z
N MET A 1 -39.64 -28.77 -4.88
CA MET A 1 -39.68 -28.55 -6.35
C MET A 1 -38.82 -27.33 -6.64
N ALA A 2 -37.52 -27.55 -6.88
CA ALA A 2 -36.59 -26.49 -7.26
C ALA A 2 -36.41 -26.57 -8.78
N SER A 3 -36.75 -25.49 -9.47
CA SER A 3 -36.56 -25.34 -10.91
C SER A 3 -35.06 -25.32 -11.20
N MET A 4 -34.54 -26.43 -11.71
CA MET A 4 -33.25 -26.46 -12.41
C MET A 4 -33.31 -25.48 -13.57
N LEU A 5 -32.51 -24.41 -13.52
CA LEU A 5 -32.30 -23.54 -14.68
C LEU A 5 -31.09 -24.05 -15.47
N SER A 6 -31.34 -24.23 -16.76
CA SER A 6 -30.56 -24.93 -17.76
C SER A 6 -29.14 -24.41 -17.98
N CYS A 7 -28.13 -25.29 -17.91
CA CYS A 7 -26.84 -25.06 -18.57
C CYS A 7 -27.03 -25.20 -20.09
N TYR A 8 -26.88 -24.11 -20.85
CA TYR A 8 -26.77 -24.20 -22.30
C TYR A 8 -25.30 -24.31 -22.69
N GLY A 9 -24.92 -25.46 -23.27
CA GLY A 9 -23.72 -25.56 -24.11
C GLY A 9 -24.04 -25.07 -25.51
N ASP A 10 -23.11 -24.36 -26.14
CA ASP A 10 -23.17 -24.14 -27.58
C ASP A 10 -23.08 -25.50 -28.30
N GLY A 11 -23.88 -25.63 -29.37
CA GLY A 11 -24.19 -26.90 -30.05
C GLY A 11 -23.02 -27.63 -30.73
N GLU A 12 -21.77 -27.34 -30.38
CA GLU A 12 -20.56 -27.99 -30.91
C GLU A 12 -19.60 -28.55 -29.85
N GLY A 13 -19.96 -28.51 -28.56
CA GLY A 13 -19.22 -29.23 -27.51
C GLY A 13 -17.76 -28.79 -27.32
N ARG A 14 -17.42 -27.54 -27.68
CA ARG A 14 -16.13 -26.91 -27.41
C ARG A 14 -16.30 -25.86 -26.31
N LEU A 15 -15.65 -26.06 -25.16
CA LEU A 15 -15.57 -25.07 -24.09
C LEU A 15 -14.82 -23.82 -24.59
N SER A 16 -15.56 -22.81 -25.03
CA SER A 16 -15.06 -21.46 -25.27
C SER A 16 -14.81 -20.77 -23.93
N VAL A 17 -13.61 -20.22 -23.73
CA VAL A 17 -13.23 -19.39 -22.57
C VAL A 17 -13.86 -17.99 -22.72
N THR A 18 -15.18 -17.94 -22.79
CA THR A 18 -16.00 -16.71 -22.83
C THR A 18 -17.29 -16.85 -22.00
N THR A 19 -17.41 -17.87 -21.16
CA THR A 19 -18.50 -17.99 -20.19
C THR A 19 -18.24 -17.03 -19.03
N LEU A 20 -18.95 -15.90 -19.07
CA LEU A 20 -19.24 -15.00 -17.97
C LEU A 20 -19.11 -15.70 -16.61
N LEU A 21 -18.16 -15.22 -15.79
CA LEU A 21 -18.08 -15.53 -14.38
C LEU A 21 -19.39 -15.03 -13.75
N HIS A 22 -20.36 -15.93 -13.62
CA HIS A 22 -21.65 -15.60 -13.02
C HIS A 22 -21.46 -15.55 -11.50
N ASP A 23 -21.74 -14.37 -10.95
CA ASP A 23 -22.24 -14.10 -9.61
C ASP A 23 -21.36 -14.66 -8.48
N ASP A 24 -20.64 -13.79 -7.79
CA ASP A 24 -20.21 -14.08 -6.44
C ASP A 24 -21.42 -14.13 -5.49
N MET A 25 -21.29 -14.94 -4.46
CA MET A 25 -22.41 -15.23 -3.57
C MET A 25 -22.25 -14.45 -2.29
N VAL A 26 -23.25 -13.63 -1.97
CA VAL A 26 -23.27 -12.89 -0.70
C VAL A 26 -24.21 -13.53 0.29
N VAL A 27 -23.74 -13.76 1.51
CA VAL A 27 -24.53 -14.36 2.60
C VAL A 27 -24.94 -13.25 3.57
N PRO A 28 -26.20 -12.79 3.56
CA PRO A 28 -26.65 -11.78 4.50
C PRO A 28 -26.77 -12.36 5.92
N PRO A 29 -26.49 -11.57 6.96
CA PRO A 29 -26.79 -11.97 8.34
C PRO A 29 -28.31 -12.14 8.53
N ALA A 30 -28.70 -12.99 9.48
CA ALA A 30 -30.10 -13.10 9.87
C ALA A 30 -30.60 -11.78 10.49
N ASP A 31 -31.85 -11.38 10.22
CA ASP A 31 -32.41 -10.08 10.67
C ASP A 31 -32.28 -9.83 12.18
N ALA A 32 -32.31 -10.89 13.00
CA ALA A 32 -32.16 -10.80 14.46
C ALA A 32 -30.75 -10.37 14.93
N VAL A 33 -29.74 -10.54 14.08
CA VAL A 33 -28.32 -10.28 14.38
C VAL A 33 -27.91 -8.84 14.01
N LEU A 34 -28.70 -8.16 13.17
CA LEU A 34 -28.48 -6.78 12.74
C LEU A 34 -28.70 -5.72 13.85
N ALA A 35 -29.29 -6.10 14.99
CA ALA A 35 -29.69 -5.17 16.06
C ALA A 35 -28.55 -4.77 17.03
N GLU A 36 -27.47 -5.56 17.13
CA GLU A 36 -26.33 -5.27 18.01
C GLU A 36 -25.19 -4.60 17.21
N ARG A 37 -25.19 -3.27 17.18
CA ARG A 37 -24.00 -2.51 16.78
C ARG A 37 -22.85 -2.89 17.72
N GLN A 38 -21.80 -3.54 17.23
CA GLN A 38 -20.51 -3.43 17.91
C GLN A 38 -19.99 -2.02 17.65
N SER A 39 -19.88 -1.23 18.72
CA SER A 39 -19.54 0.20 18.72
C SER A 39 -18.08 0.50 18.32
N GLU A 40 -17.39 -0.39 17.61
CA GLU A 40 -15.92 -0.39 17.50
C GLU A 40 -15.37 0.11 16.16
N LEU A 41 -16.16 0.78 15.32
CA LEU A 41 -15.64 1.41 14.10
C LEU A 41 -15.00 2.77 14.39
N LYS A 42 -13.92 2.81 15.19
CA LYS A 42 -13.03 3.97 15.34
C LYS A 42 -11.55 3.63 15.55
N ALA A 43 -11.10 2.46 15.08
CA ALA A 43 -9.69 2.09 14.96
C ALA A 43 -9.35 1.71 13.51
N THR A 44 -8.06 1.54 13.21
CA THR A 44 -7.58 0.95 11.95
C THR A 44 -8.25 -0.37 11.68
N GLN A 45 -8.80 -0.56 10.48
CA GLN A 45 -9.37 -1.84 10.05
C GLN A 45 -8.25 -2.74 9.55
N ILE A 46 -8.01 -3.89 10.20
CA ILE A 46 -6.97 -4.82 9.78
C ILE A 46 -7.59 -5.89 8.88
N VAL A 47 -7.01 -6.08 7.70
CA VAL A 47 -7.36 -7.18 6.78
C VAL A 47 -6.18 -8.14 6.69
N TYR A 48 -6.38 -9.34 7.23
CA TYR A 48 -5.44 -10.45 7.08
C TYR A 48 -5.74 -11.22 5.79
N VAL A 49 -4.87 -11.06 4.78
CA VAL A 49 -4.95 -11.79 3.52
C VAL A 49 -4.21 -13.11 3.66
N ASN A 50 -4.98 -14.18 3.84
CA ASN A 50 -4.47 -15.52 4.05
C ASN A 50 -4.26 -16.26 2.72
N PHE A 51 -3.00 -16.39 2.31
CA PHE A 51 -2.58 -17.25 1.19
C PHE A 51 -2.05 -18.62 1.64
N GLY A 52 -1.83 -18.82 2.94
CA GLY A 52 -1.16 -19.98 3.53
C GLY A 52 -2.05 -21.20 3.71
N GLY A 53 -3.34 -21.07 3.45
CA GLY A 53 -4.35 -22.08 3.76
C GLY A 53 -4.82 -22.00 5.21
N VAL A 54 -5.99 -22.55 5.48
CA VAL A 54 -6.63 -22.53 6.80
C VAL A 54 -7.76 -23.54 6.87
N THR A 55 -8.00 -24.14 8.02
CA THR A 55 -9.25 -24.85 8.29
C THR A 55 -10.22 -23.92 8.98
N VAL A 56 -11.36 -23.65 8.34
CA VAL A 56 -12.45 -22.85 8.90
C VAL A 56 -13.59 -23.76 9.30
N ASN A 57 -14.08 -23.60 10.52
CA ASN A 57 -15.15 -24.40 11.10
C ASN A 57 -16.48 -23.64 11.07
N ASP A 58 -17.56 -24.39 11.14
CA ASP A 58 -18.89 -23.87 11.41
C ASP A 58 -18.97 -23.23 12.82
N CYS A 59 -20.00 -22.42 13.02
CA CYS A 59 -20.32 -21.77 14.28
C CYS A 59 -20.81 -22.82 15.31
N PRO A 60 -20.46 -22.73 16.60
CA PRO A 60 -20.73 -23.77 17.60
C PRO A 60 -22.22 -24.05 17.85
N ASP A 61 -23.10 -23.09 17.59
CA ASP A 61 -24.53 -23.11 17.91
C ASP A 61 -25.43 -22.96 16.67
N LEU A 62 -24.86 -23.08 15.46
CA LEU A 62 -25.53 -22.84 14.18
C LEU A 62 -26.13 -21.43 14.03
N SER A 63 -25.73 -20.48 14.89
CA SER A 63 -26.07 -19.07 14.72
C SER A 63 -25.16 -18.42 13.68
N TYR A 64 -25.56 -17.24 13.20
CA TYR A 64 -24.66 -16.41 12.39
C TYR A 64 -23.45 -16.00 13.23
N CYS A 65 -22.26 -16.35 12.76
CA CYS A 65 -21.01 -15.87 13.35
C CYS A 65 -19.96 -15.58 12.28
N ALA A 66 -19.07 -14.67 12.65
CA ALA A 66 -17.89 -14.24 11.93
C ALA A 66 -16.76 -14.07 12.97
N ASP A 67 -15.82 -15.02 13.00
CA ASP A 67 -14.76 -15.08 14.00
C ASP A 67 -13.45 -15.55 13.34
N ALA A 68 -12.84 -14.63 12.59
CA ALA A 68 -11.52 -14.82 11.98
C ALA A 68 -10.42 -15.22 12.98
N PRO A 69 -10.31 -14.64 14.19
CA PRO A 69 -9.34 -15.09 15.20
C PRO A 69 -9.41 -16.57 15.56
N ASN A 70 -10.61 -17.17 15.56
CA ASN A 70 -10.80 -18.59 15.87
C ASN A 70 -11.11 -19.46 14.64
N ASN A 71 -10.98 -18.93 13.43
CA ASN A 71 -11.32 -19.59 12.17
C ASN A 71 -12.73 -20.18 12.19
N ARG A 72 -13.74 -19.37 12.50
CA ARG A 72 -15.15 -19.77 12.43
C ARG A 72 -15.96 -18.83 11.56
N SER A 73 -16.83 -19.39 10.75
CA SER A 73 -17.74 -18.62 9.91
C SER A 73 -18.99 -19.44 9.60
N SER A 74 -20.14 -18.78 9.76
CA SER A 74 -21.45 -19.34 9.41
C SER A 74 -21.58 -19.67 7.92
N ILE A 75 -20.78 -19.05 7.04
CA ILE A 75 -20.71 -19.35 5.60
C ILE A 75 -20.34 -20.83 5.36
N THR A 76 -19.50 -21.41 6.23
CA THR A 76 -19.09 -22.82 6.15
C THR A 76 -20.28 -23.77 6.08
N ARG A 77 -21.32 -23.50 6.86
CA ARG A 77 -22.55 -24.27 6.86
C ARG A 77 -23.59 -23.72 5.90
N THR A 78 -23.86 -22.43 5.98
CA THR A 78 -25.00 -21.80 5.27
C THR A 78 -24.84 -21.84 3.75
N PHE A 79 -23.60 -21.74 3.26
CA PHE A 79 -23.32 -21.76 1.83
C PHE A 79 -22.77 -23.11 1.37
N PHE A 80 -21.76 -23.64 2.06
CA PHE A 80 -21.09 -24.87 1.61
C PHE A 80 -21.69 -26.17 2.15
N ASP A 81 -22.64 -26.09 3.09
CA ASP A 81 -23.23 -27.24 3.81
C ASP A 81 -22.17 -28.18 4.42
N ARG A 82 -21.16 -27.60 5.06
CA ARG A 82 -20.09 -28.32 5.77
C ARG A 82 -20.00 -27.90 7.23
N ALA A 83 -19.56 -28.83 8.07
CA ALA A 83 -19.18 -28.51 9.45
C ALA A 83 -17.77 -27.88 9.55
N SER A 84 -16.93 -28.13 8.55
CA SER A 84 -15.55 -27.62 8.46
C SER A 84 -15.04 -27.72 7.02
N ILE A 85 -14.19 -26.77 6.62
CA ILE A 85 -13.55 -26.72 5.31
C ILE A 85 -12.06 -26.45 5.50
N THR A 86 -11.22 -27.25 4.84
CA THR A 86 -9.78 -26.97 4.71
C THR A 86 -9.51 -26.28 3.38
N TRP A 87 -9.09 -25.03 3.47
CA TRP A 87 -8.67 -24.18 2.36
C TRP A 87 -7.18 -24.42 2.07
N ALA A 88 -6.87 -24.80 0.83
CA ALA A 88 -5.51 -25.03 0.37
C ALA A 88 -4.76 -23.69 0.22
N ALA A 89 -3.43 -23.74 0.38
CA ALA A 89 -2.58 -22.58 0.14
C ALA A 89 -2.60 -22.18 -1.35
N TYR A 90 -2.66 -20.88 -1.62
CA TYR A 90 -2.48 -20.34 -2.98
C TYR A 90 -1.00 -20.07 -3.20
N ASN A 91 -0.23 -20.96 -3.84
CA ASN A 91 1.24 -20.90 -3.84
C ASN A 91 1.88 -20.01 -4.92
N ASN A 92 1.10 -19.43 -5.83
CA ASN A 92 1.59 -18.55 -6.88
C ASN A 92 2.08 -17.19 -6.33
N GLN A 93 3.39 -17.04 -6.13
CA GLN A 93 3.99 -15.83 -5.56
C GLN A 93 3.73 -14.56 -6.38
N ALA A 94 3.81 -14.65 -7.71
CA ALA A 94 3.52 -13.52 -8.59
C ALA A 94 2.05 -13.10 -8.46
N GLY A 95 1.14 -14.08 -8.40
CA GLY A 95 -0.27 -13.82 -8.21
C GLY A 95 -0.61 -13.22 -6.85
N ARG A 96 0.01 -13.71 -5.76
CA ARG A 96 -0.10 -13.09 -4.43
C ARG A 96 0.27 -11.62 -4.45
N LYS A 97 1.34 -11.25 -5.16
CA LYS A 97 1.76 -9.86 -5.30
C LYS A 97 0.69 -9.03 -6.03
N VAL A 98 0.16 -9.54 -7.15
CA VAL A 98 -0.91 -8.86 -7.90
C VAL A 98 -2.15 -8.62 -7.04
N VAL A 99 -2.55 -9.59 -6.22
CA VAL A 99 -3.67 -9.44 -5.27
C VAL A 99 -3.38 -8.33 -4.24
N MET A 100 -2.20 -8.35 -3.61
CA MET A 100 -1.85 -7.34 -2.60
C MET A 100 -1.73 -5.92 -3.20
N ASP A 101 -1.15 -5.78 -4.39
CA ASP A 101 -1.03 -4.49 -5.07
C ASP A 101 -2.41 -3.90 -5.39
N GLU A 102 -3.33 -4.72 -5.88
CA GLU A 102 -4.68 -4.28 -6.26
C GLU A 102 -5.55 -3.96 -5.05
N LEU A 103 -5.48 -4.76 -3.97
CA LEU A 103 -6.12 -4.45 -2.69
C LEU A 103 -5.60 -3.13 -2.12
N GLY A 104 -4.28 -2.94 -2.13
CA GLY A 104 -3.64 -1.71 -1.66
C GLY A 104 -4.08 -0.49 -2.46
N ARG A 105 -4.28 -0.63 -3.78
CA ARG A 105 -4.80 0.43 -4.65
C ARG A 105 -6.28 0.71 -4.40
N ALA A 106 -7.10 -0.32 -4.25
CA ALA A 106 -8.54 -0.18 -4.10
C ALA A 106 -8.93 0.47 -2.76
N PHE A 107 -8.25 0.07 -1.68
CA PHE A 107 -8.52 0.54 -0.32
C PHE A 107 -7.59 1.66 0.16
N GLU A 108 -6.70 2.12 -0.71
CA GLU A 108 -5.80 3.27 -0.55
C GLU A 108 -6.45 4.45 0.22
N PRO A 109 -7.67 4.91 -0.12
CA PRO A 109 -8.25 6.12 0.49
C PRO A 109 -8.82 5.92 1.90
N TYR A 110 -8.90 4.70 2.42
CA TYR A 110 -9.61 4.36 3.66
C TYR A 110 -8.64 3.89 4.76
N ASN A 111 -9.10 3.85 6.01
CA ASN A 111 -8.28 3.43 7.16
C ASN A 111 -8.15 1.90 7.27
N VAL A 112 -7.67 1.28 6.20
CA VAL A 112 -7.41 -0.16 6.11
C VAL A 112 -5.91 -0.43 6.16
N GLN A 113 -5.53 -1.45 6.93
CA GLN A 113 -4.18 -2.01 6.94
C GLN A 113 -4.26 -3.46 6.46
N LEU A 114 -3.51 -3.80 5.42
CA LEU A 114 -3.43 -5.14 4.87
C LEU A 114 -2.28 -5.90 5.53
N THR A 115 -2.38 -7.21 5.66
CA THR A 115 -1.25 -8.00 6.14
C THR A 115 -1.35 -9.42 5.63
N THR A 116 -0.23 -10.00 5.25
CA THR A 116 -0.13 -11.44 4.99
C THR A 116 0.38 -12.21 6.21
N SER A 117 0.68 -11.50 7.30
CA SER A 117 1.05 -12.05 8.60
C SER A 117 -0.16 -12.02 9.51
N ARG A 118 -0.56 -13.19 10.03
CA ARG A 118 -1.74 -13.32 10.89
C ARG A 118 -1.58 -12.44 12.14
N PRO A 119 -2.51 -11.51 12.42
CA PRO A 119 -2.47 -10.71 13.63
C PRO A 119 -2.55 -11.59 14.89
N ALA A 120 -1.75 -11.26 15.90
CA ALA A 120 -1.75 -11.97 17.19
C ALA A 120 -2.84 -11.47 18.15
N GLN A 121 -3.26 -10.21 18.00
CA GLN A 121 -4.22 -9.50 18.85
C GLN A 121 -4.99 -8.48 18.00
N ALA A 122 -6.13 -7.98 18.52
CA ALA A 122 -7.13 -7.13 17.87
C ALA A 122 -8.09 -7.87 16.90
N PRO A 123 -9.33 -7.38 16.74
CA PRO A 123 -10.22 -7.88 15.70
C PRO A 123 -9.67 -7.60 14.30
N TYR A 124 -9.92 -8.50 13.35
CA TYR A 124 -9.51 -8.36 11.96
C TYR A 124 -10.44 -9.13 11.02
N THR A 125 -10.69 -8.56 9.84
CA THR A 125 -11.31 -9.28 8.73
C THR A 125 -10.25 -10.21 8.10
N MET A 126 -10.60 -11.45 7.84
CA MET A 126 -9.73 -12.39 7.12
C MET A 126 -10.24 -12.58 5.69
N LEU A 127 -9.38 -12.34 4.71
CA LEU A 127 -9.63 -12.73 3.32
C LEU A 127 -8.85 -14.02 3.03
N VAL A 128 -9.56 -15.11 2.77
CA VAL A 128 -8.95 -16.39 2.38
C VAL A 128 -8.84 -16.43 0.86
N VAL A 129 -7.61 -16.40 0.33
CA VAL A 129 -7.37 -16.58 -1.11
C VAL A 129 -6.75 -17.96 -1.32
N SER A 130 -7.49 -18.85 -1.96
CA SER A 130 -7.20 -20.29 -1.94
C SER A 130 -7.25 -20.94 -3.31
N ALA A 131 -6.40 -21.96 -3.49
CA ALA A 131 -6.43 -22.88 -4.62
C ALA A 131 -7.59 -23.89 -4.54
N THR A 132 -8.30 -23.98 -3.41
CA THR A 132 -9.41 -24.93 -3.26
C THR A 132 -10.48 -24.69 -4.31
N VAL A 133 -10.98 -25.77 -4.91
CA VAL A 133 -12.04 -25.73 -5.92
C VAL A 133 -13.36 -26.13 -5.27
N PHE A 134 -14.39 -25.31 -5.48
CA PHE A 134 -15.77 -25.60 -5.09
C PHE A 134 -16.71 -25.49 -6.29
N ASP A 135 -17.63 -26.45 -6.41
CA ASP A 135 -18.67 -26.43 -7.45
C ASP A 135 -19.73 -25.39 -7.07
N GLY A 136 -19.95 -24.39 -7.93
CA GLY A 136 -20.88 -23.30 -7.56
C GLY A 136 -20.99 -22.08 -8.48
N GLY A 137 -20.44 -22.08 -9.71
CA GLY A 137 -20.52 -20.93 -10.63
C GLY A 137 -19.69 -19.70 -10.23
N ALA A 138 -19.55 -19.44 -8.93
CA ALA A 138 -18.83 -18.32 -8.34
C ALA A 138 -17.31 -18.58 -8.20
N ILE A 139 -16.57 -17.49 -7.97
CA ILE A 139 -15.13 -17.47 -7.65
C ILE A 139 -14.82 -16.94 -6.25
N GLY A 140 -15.82 -16.40 -5.57
CA GLY A 140 -15.73 -16.01 -4.18
C GLY A 140 -17.09 -16.04 -3.49
N VAL A 141 -17.03 -15.84 -2.18
CA VAL A 141 -18.19 -15.74 -1.29
C VAL A 141 -17.80 -14.88 -0.10
N ALA A 142 -18.68 -13.95 0.27
CA ALA A 142 -18.46 -13.03 1.37
C ALA A 142 -19.73 -12.84 2.20
N PRO A 143 -19.60 -12.46 3.48
CA PRO A 143 -20.72 -11.94 4.24
C PRO A 143 -21.15 -10.59 3.66
N LEU A 144 -22.47 -10.33 3.64
CA LEU A 144 -22.96 -8.98 3.33
C LEU A 144 -23.10 -8.20 4.62
N ASP A 145 -22.03 -7.53 5.03
CA ASP A 145 -21.96 -6.89 6.33
C ASP A 145 -22.25 -5.39 6.23
N CYS A 146 -23.54 -5.04 6.14
CA CYS A 146 -24.04 -3.68 5.89
C CYS A 146 -23.51 -2.60 6.86
N GLY A 147 -22.31 -2.09 6.54
CA GLY A 147 -21.55 -1.11 7.32
C GLY A 147 -20.47 -1.70 8.22
N ASN A 148 -19.86 -2.84 7.87
CA ASN A 148 -18.77 -3.50 8.61
C ASN A 148 -19.12 -3.73 10.09
N ARG A 149 -20.30 -4.30 10.37
CA ARG A 149 -20.81 -4.57 11.72
C ARG A 149 -20.08 -5.71 12.43
N PHE A 150 -19.41 -6.60 11.69
CA PHE A 150 -18.66 -7.75 12.17
C PHE A 150 -17.18 -7.62 11.80
N VAL A 151 -16.42 -6.96 12.67
CA VAL A 151 -14.97 -6.69 12.52
C VAL A 151 -14.08 -7.95 12.44
N ASN A 152 -14.66 -9.15 12.51
CA ASN A 152 -13.99 -10.45 12.43
C ASN A 152 -14.46 -11.30 11.24
N ASP A 153 -15.03 -10.66 10.22
CA ASP A 153 -15.53 -11.33 9.02
C ASP A 153 -14.49 -12.21 8.32
N ILE A 154 -15.00 -13.24 7.64
CA ILE A 154 -14.19 -14.09 6.77
C ILE A 154 -14.82 -14.08 5.38
N ALA A 155 -14.07 -13.52 4.42
CA ALA A 155 -14.40 -13.53 3.00
C ALA A 155 -13.50 -14.54 2.27
N TYR A 156 -13.96 -15.08 1.15
CA TYR A 156 -13.28 -16.18 0.46
C TYR A 156 -13.18 -15.90 -1.03
N VAL A 157 -11.97 -16.07 -1.58
CA VAL A 157 -11.71 -16.22 -3.02
C VAL A 157 -11.12 -17.59 -3.23
N TYR A 158 -11.72 -18.37 -4.14
CA TYR A 158 -11.35 -19.76 -4.37
C TYR A 158 -11.15 -20.03 -5.86
N LYS A 159 -10.65 -21.22 -6.22
CA LYS A 159 -10.14 -21.54 -7.56
C LYS A 159 -9.02 -20.58 -8.02
N ALA A 160 -8.26 -19.98 -7.10
CA ALA A 160 -7.29 -18.94 -7.45
C ALA A 160 -6.22 -19.38 -8.46
N ASP A 161 -5.88 -20.68 -8.50
CA ASP A 161 -4.93 -21.24 -9.47
C ASP A 161 -5.52 -21.50 -10.87
N GLN A 162 -6.84 -21.35 -11.04
CA GLN A 162 -7.54 -21.56 -12.33
C GLN A 162 -7.73 -20.27 -13.13
N PHE A 163 -7.45 -19.11 -12.53
CA PHE A 163 -7.73 -17.80 -13.12
C PHE A 163 -6.48 -16.94 -13.27
N ASP A 164 -6.55 -15.95 -14.17
CA ASP A 164 -5.53 -14.91 -14.26
C ASP A 164 -5.43 -14.18 -12.91
N PRO A 165 -4.21 -13.90 -12.39
CA PRO A 165 -4.04 -13.20 -11.12
C PRO A 165 -4.81 -11.87 -11.00
N LYS A 166 -5.05 -11.16 -12.10
CA LYS A 166 -5.86 -9.93 -12.08
C LYS A 166 -7.33 -10.20 -11.81
N VAL A 167 -7.86 -11.33 -12.29
CA VAL A 167 -9.24 -11.76 -11.97
C VAL A 167 -9.34 -12.14 -10.50
N VAL A 168 -8.35 -12.89 -9.98
CA VAL A 168 -8.28 -13.23 -8.55
C VAL A 168 -8.19 -11.97 -7.69
N ALA A 169 -7.41 -10.97 -8.13
CA ALA A 169 -7.28 -9.69 -7.45
C ALA A 169 -8.59 -8.86 -7.47
N ALA A 170 -9.28 -8.81 -8.62
CA ALA A 170 -10.58 -8.17 -8.73
C ALA A 170 -11.61 -8.84 -7.80
N ALA A 171 -11.66 -10.17 -7.77
CA ALA A 171 -12.49 -10.93 -6.84
C ALA A 171 -12.15 -10.59 -5.38
N ALA A 172 -10.87 -10.57 -5.02
CA ALA A 172 -10.43 -10.22 -3.67
C ALA A 172 -10.93 -8.84 -3.21
N VAL A 173 -10.88 -7.84 -4.09
CA VAL A 173 -11.42 -6.49 -3.80
C VAL A 173 -12.95 -6.54 -3.66
N HIS A 174 -13.62 -7.26 -4.55
CA HIS A 174 -15.08 -7.40 -4.58
C HIS A 174 -15.61 -8.05 -3.30
N GLU A 175 -15.04 -9.20 -2.90
CA GLU A 175 -15.43 -9.94 -1.69
C GLU A 175 -15.21 -9.12 -0.41
N LEU A 176 -14.13 -8.35 -0.34
CA LEU A 176 -13.92 -7.41 0.77
C LEU A 176 -14.90 -6.25 0.73
N GLY A 177 -15.30 -5.79 -0.45
CA GLY A 177 -16.36 -4.80 -0.61
C GLY A 177 -17.64 -5.25 0.09
N HIS A 178 -18.04 -6.51 -0.07
CA HIS A 178 -19.18 -7.10 0.64
C HIS A 178 -19.01 -7.14 2.16
N ALA A 179 -17.84 -7.60 2.64
CA ALA A 179 -17.51 -7.58 4.07
C ALA A 179 -17.48 -6.16 4.66
N PHE A 180 -17.35 -5.13 3.82
CA PHE A 180 -17.43 -3.73 4.25
C PHE A 180 -18.78 -3.07 3.94
N GLY A 181 -19.78 -3.85 3.53
CA GLY A 181 -21.16 -3.43 3.39
C GLY A 181 -21.57 -2.91 2.02
N LEU A 182 -20.76 -3.17 1.00
CA LEU A 182 -21.15 -2.92 -0.39
C LEU A 182 -21.98 -4.08 -0.94
N THR A 183 -22.86 -3.78 -1.89
CA THR A 183 -23.70 -4.71 -2.64
C THR A 183 -23.42 -4.61 -4.14
N HIS A 184 -24.04 -5.44 -4.98
CA HIS A 184 -23.79 -5.39 -6.43
C HIS A 184 -24.39 -4.15 -7.08
N VAL A 185 -23.68 -3.67 -8.09
CA VAL A 185 -24.07 -2.51 -8.89
C VAL A 185 -24.02 -2.83 -10.39
N LYS A 186 -24.71 -1.99 -11.17
CA LYS A 186 -24.78 -2.11 -12.64
C LYS A 186 -23.58 -1.52 -13.38
N GLY A 187 -22.70 -0.80 -12.68
CA GLY A 187 -21.61 -0.05 -13.30
C GLY A 187 -20.42 -0.93 -13.65
N GLY A 188 -20.22 -1.25 -14.94
CA GLY A 188 -19.17 -2.18 -15.41
C GLY A 188 -17.70 -1.81 -15.10
N SER A 189 -17.42 -0.59 -14.63
CA SER A 189 -16.08 -0.17 -14.18
C SER A 189 -15.89 -0.21 -12.67
N ASP A 190 -16.97 -0.46 -11.93
CA ASP A 190 -16.98 -0.55 -10.47
C ASP A 190 -16.43 -1.90 -10.01
N TYR A 191 -15.70 -1.92 -8.89
CA TYR A 191 -15.28 -3.18 -8.28
C TYR A 191 -16.45 -4.04 -7.82
N MET A 192 -17.64 -3.47 -7.59
CA MET A 192 -18.85 -4.20 -7.19
C MET A 192 -19.77 -4.53 -8.38
N TYR A 193 -19.24 -4.48 -9.60
CA TYR A 193 -20.00 -4.94 -10.77
C TYR A 193 -20.26 -6.44 -10.65
N TYR A 194 -21.51 -6.86 -10.79
CA TYR A 194 -21.97 -8.24 -10.52
C TYR A 194 -21.21 -9.34 -11.29
N SER A 195 -20.52 -9.00 -12.39
CA SER A 195 -19.58 -9.92 -13.02
C SER A 195 -18.16 -9.47 -12.72
N VAL A 196 -17.41 -10.30 -12.00
CA VAL A 196 -16.01 -10.02 -11.71
C VAL A 196 -15.23 -9.95 -13.03
N ASP A 197 -14.79 -8.75 -13.38
CA ASP A 197 -14.00 -8.47 -14.57
C ASP A 197 -12.66 -7.85 -14.14
N ALA A 198 -11.56 -8.36 -14.70
CA ALA A 198 -10.23 -7.76 -14.55
C ALA A 198 -10.15 -6.32 -15.11
N SER A 199 -11.19 -5.85 -15.82
CA SER A 199 -11.31 -4.48 -16.28
C SER A 199 -11.86 -3.51 -15.24
N ALA A 200 -12.44 -3.97 -14.11
CA ALA A 200 -12.87 -3.12 -13.00
C ALA A 200 -11.67 -2.32 -12.44
N ARG A 201 -11.86 -1.03 -12.15
CA ARG A 201 -10.72 -0.13 -11.86
C ARG A 201 -10.82 0.66 -10.57
N ARG A 202 -12.01 0.79 -9.98
CA ARG A 202 -12.26 1.67 -8.82
C ARG A 202 -13.64 1.45 -8.22
N PHE A 203 -13.81 1.79 -6.95
CA PHE A 203 -15.13 2.01 -6.35
C PHE A 203 -15.77 3.29 -6.90
N THR A 204 -17.05 3.25 -7.25
CA THR A 204 -17.79 4.40 -7.83
C THR A 204 -19.13 4.63 -7.14
N SER A 205 -19.80 5.70 -7.55
CA SER A 205 -21.23 5.85 -7.31
C SER A 205 -22.00 5.21 -8.46
N SER A 206 -22.70 4.11 -8.19
CA SER A 206 -23.39 3.30 -9.21
C SER A 206 -24.77 2.82 -8.73
N GLY A 207 -25.67 2.56 -9.68
CA GLY A 207 -27.02 2.10 -9.38
C GLY A 207 -27.04 0.66 -8.88
N PHE A 208 -27.86 0.41 -7.85
CA PHE A 208 -28.11 -0.93 -7.30
C PHE A 208 -28.57 -1.92 -8.37
N ASP A 209 -28.08 -3.15 -8.31
CA ASP A 209 -28.56 -4.24 -9.14
C ASP A 209 -29.45 -5.21 -8.36
N SER A 210 -30.77 -5.05 -8.48
CA SER A 210 -31.74 -5.93 -7.83
C SER A 210 -31.81 -7.34 -8.41
N GLU A 211 -31.24 -7.59 -9.59
CA GLU A 211 -31.23 -8.93 -10.20
C GLU A 211 -30.15 -9.81 -9.55
N HIS A 212 -29.06 -9.19 -9.12
CA HIS A 212 -27.88 -9.87 -8.55
C HIS A 212 -27.68 -9.57 -7.05
N SER A 213 -28.57 -8.81 -6.42
CA SER A 213 -28.47 -8.50 -4.99
C SER A 213 -29.77 -8.81 -4.26
N SER A 214 -29.65 -9.65 -3.23
CA SER A 214 -30.76 -10.10 -2.39
C SER A 214 -31.09 -9.12 -1.24
N HIS A 215 -30.19 -8.19 -0.91
CA HIS A 215 -30.34 -7.29 0.23
C HIS A 215 -29.67 -5.92 -0.02
N LYS A 216 -30.29 -4.83 0.46
CA LYS A 216 -29.80 -3.45 0.29
C LYS A 216 -29.10 -2.98 1.57
N CYS A 217 -27.83 -2.62 1.47
CA CYS A 217 -27.08 -1.99 2.56
C CYS A 217 -27.11 -0.46 2.55
N MET A 218 -27.95 0.14 1.70
CA MET A 218 -27.97 1.58 1.43
C MET A 218 -29.38 2.10 1.15
N ASP A 219 -29.57 3.39 1.40
CA ASP A 219 -30.80 4.11 1.07
C ASP A 219 -30.74 4.66 -0.38
N ASN A 220 -31.89 4.78 -1.05
CA ASN A 220 -32.05 5.44 -2.36
C ASN A 220 -31.47 4.73 -3.60
N ASN A 221 -31.32 3.41 -3.58
CA ASN A 221 -31.04 2.57 -4.77
C ASN A 221 -29.76 2.94 -5.56
N THR A 222 -28.86 3.71 -4.94
CA THR A 222 -27.56 4.11 -5.47
C THR A 222 -26.51 3.81 -4.42
N GLN A 223 -25.51 3.03 -4.79
CA GLN A 223 -24.35 2.76 -3.96
C GLN A 223 -23.30 3.82 -4.22
N ASP A 224 -23.08 4.71 -3.27
CA ASP A 224 -21.89 5.55 -3.27
C ASP A 224 -20.80 4.83 -2.47
N ALA A 225 -20.10 3.90 -3.14
CA ALA A 225 -19.12 3.05 -2.47
C ALA A 225 -18.02 3.88 -1.77
N PRO A 226 -17.44 4.93 -2.37
CA PRO A 226 -16.48 5.79 -1.67
C PRO A 226 -17.02 6.40 -0.38
N LYS A 227 -18.25 6.91 -0.40
CA LYS A 227 -18.88 7.47 0.79
C LYS A 227 -19.14 6.40 1.85
N MET A 228 -19.72 5.26 1.47
CA MET A 228 -20.05 4.17 2.38
C MET A 228 -18.78 3.57 3.02
N LEU A 229 -17.73 3.33 2.24
CA LEU A 229 -16.45 2.84 2.76
C LEU A 229 -15.78 3.87 3.68
N THR A 230 -15.89 5.18 3.38
CA THR A 230 -15.38 6.22 4.29
C THR A 230 -16.13 6.23 5.62
N GLU A 231 -17.45 6.03 5.59
CA GLU A 231 -18.28 5.97 6.80
C GLU A 231 -18.01 4.69 7.61
N ALA A 232 -17.82 3.55 6.93
CA ALA A 232 -17.62 2.24 7.57
C ALA A 232 -16.18 2.05 8.08
N LEU A 233 -15.18 2.47 7.31
CA LEU A 233 -13.78 2.18 7.59
C LEU A 233 -13.05 3.40 8.16
N GLY A 234 -13.58 4.60 7.93
CA GLY A 234 -12.87 5.86 8.18
C GLY A 234 -11.97 6.25 7.00
N PRO A 235 -11.67 7.55 6.83
CA PRO A 235 -10.69 8.01 5.84
C PRO A 235 -9.30 7.52 6.23
N ARG A 236 -8.39 7.41 5.26
CA ARG A 236 -6.97 7.18 5.54
C ARG A 236 -6.50 8.08 6.69
N PRO A 237 -5.83 7.54 7.72
CA PRO A 237 -5.53 8.28 8.94
C PRO A 237 -4.32 9.22 8.78
N PHE A 238 -3.67 9.20 7.62
CA PHE A 238 -2.53 10.05 7.28
C PHE A 238 -2.67 10.69 5.90
N LYS A 239 -2.00 11.83 5.69
CA LYS A 239 -1.97 12.53 4.40
C LYS A 239 -0.71 12.17 3.64
N GLY A 240 -0.79 12.25 2.31
CA GLY A 240 0.40 12.09 1.47
C GLY A 240 0.95 10.67 1.46
N ALA A 241 2.28 10.57 1.37
CA ALA A 241 2.98 9.33 1.06
C ALA A 241 3.35 8.50 2.29
N PHE A 242 3.41 9.09 3.49
CA PHE A 242 3.87 8.41 4.70
C PHE A 242 2.96 8.67 5.89
N SER A 243 2.99 7.77 6.87
CA SER A 243 2.10 7.84 8.04
C SER A 243 2.72 8.55 9.25
N ASP A 244 4.01 8.88 9.20
CA ASP A 244 4.77 9.44 10.32
C ASP A 244 5.40 10.81 10.03
N ASP A 245 5.00 11.47 8.95
CA ASP A 245 5.38 12.84 8.61
C ASP A 245 4.24 13.87 8.75
N ASP A 246 2.99 13.45 8.95
CA ASP A 246 1.87 14.35 9.23
C ASP A 246 2.17 15.31 10.39
N GLY A 247 1.98 16.61 10.15
CA GLY A 247 2.26 17.65 11.13
C GLY A 247 3.75 17.96 11.31
N ASN A 248 4.64 17.26 10.62
CA ASN A 248 6.04 17.64 10.55
C ASN A 248 6.20 18.92 9.72
N THR A 249 7.04 19.85 10.17
CA THR A 249 7.32 21.09 9.42
C THR A 249 7.89 20.87 8.02
N HIS A 250 8.37 19.66 7.73
CA HIS A 250 8.92 19.23 6.44
C HIS A 250 7.97 18.37 5.60
N GLU A 251 6.74 18.09 6.07
CA GLU A 251 5.73 17.22 5.40
C GLU A 251 5.60 17.52 3.90
N LYS A 252 5.33 18.78 3.54
CA LYS A 252 5.23 19.21 2.13
C LYS A 252 6.45 18.81 1.29
N ALA A 253 7.65 18.91 1.86
CA ALA A 253 8.88 18.57 1.17
C ALA A 253 9.04 17.05 1.04
N ILE A 254 8.68 16.30 2.08
CA ILE A 254 8.72 14.84 2.13
C ILE A 254 7.79 14.27 1.05
N ASP A 255 6.54 14.71 1.03
CA ASP A 255 5.56 14.32 0.01
C ASP A 255 6.02 14.68 -1.40
N ALA A 256 6.58 15.87 -1.60
CA ALA A 256 7.02 16.31 -2.92
C ALA A 256 8.16 15.43 -3.47
N ILE A 257 9.15 15.07 -2.65
CA ILE A 257 10.24 14.20 -3.11
C ILE A 257 9.82 12.72 -3.23
N ALA A 258 8.78 12.29 -2.50
CA ALA A 258 8.19 10.98 -2.65
C ALA A 258 7.40 10.88 -3.97
N ALA A 259 6.58 11.88 -4.26
CA ALA A 259 5.84 11.99 -5.52
C ALA A 259 6.76 12.06 -6.74
N ALA A 260 7.94 12.68 -6.59
CA ALA A 260 8.99 12.69 -7.61
C ALA A 260 9.81 11.39 -7.72
N GLY A 261 9.51 10.37 -6.90
CA GLY A 261 10.21 9.08 -6.89
C GLY A 261 11.64 9.14 -6.33
N ILE A 262 12.03 10.24 -5.67
CA ILE A 262 13.37 10.45 -5.13
C ILE A 262 13.52 9.71 -3.80
N ALA A 263 12.57 9.92 -2.90
CA ALA A 263 12.54 9.22 -1.63
C ALA A 263 11.59 8.06 -1.62
N SER A 264 12.02 7.04 -0.89
CA SER A 264 11.18 5.97 -0.38
C SER A 264 11.20 6.00 1.15
N GLY A 265 10.23 5.33 1.76
CA GLY A 265 10.14 5.17 3.21
C GLY A 265 11.32 4.39 3.79
N CYS A 266 11.50 4.50 5.10
CA CYS A 266 12.39 3.65 5.90
C CYS A 266 11.77 2.28 6.18
N GLU A 267 10.44 2.23 6.29
CA GLU A 267 9.66 1.02 6.55
C GLU A 267 8.48 1.01 5.55
N GLY A 268 8.28 -0.13 4.89
CA GLY A 268 7.15 -0.35 3.98
C GLY A 268 5.93 -0.94 4.69
N GLY A 269 4.94 -1.37 3.92
CA GLY A 269 3.63 -1.81 4.41
C GLY A 269 2.55 -0.76 4.17
N ASP A 270 1.34 -0.97 4.66
CA ASP A 270 0.20 -0.09 4.35
C ASP A 270 0.19 1.21 5.15
N ARG A 271 1.08 1.30 6.15
CA ARG A 271 1.45 2.53 6.85
C ARG A 271 2.92 2.79 6.60
N PRO A 272 3.30 3.14 5.36
CA PRO A 272 4.69 3.36 5.03
C PRO A 272 5.22 4.52 5.87
N ARG A 273 6.41 4.35 6.44
CA ARG A 273 7.03 5.38 7.29
C ARG A 273 8.18 6.03 6.58
N PHE A 274 8.29 7.35 6.71
CA PHE A 274 9.42 8.13 6.26
C PHE A 274 10.58 8.12 7.26
N CYS A 275 10.34 7.97 8.56
CA CYS A 275 11.32 8.17 9.64
C CYS A 275 11.98 9.56 9.58
N PRO A 276 11.23 10.66 9.78
CA PRO A 276 11.70 12.02 9.56
C PRO A 276 12.93 12.42 10.41
N ASP A 277 13.03 11.88 11.63
CA ASP A 277 14.09 12.24 12.59
C ASP A 277 15.37 11.41 12.47
N ALA A 278 15.34 10.33 11.67
CA ALA A 278 16.53 9.51 11.48
C ALA A 278 17.60 10.28 10.70
N SER A 279 18.87 10.11 11.08
CA SER A 279 20.00 10.70 10.34
C SER A 279 20.14 10.04 8.96
N VAL A 280 20.42 10.86 7.94
CA VAL A 280 20.69 10.35 6.58
C VAL A 280 22.10 9.78 6.53
N THR A 281 22.23 8.55 6.02
CA THR A 281 23.55 7.95 5.77
C THR A 281 24.11 8.38 4.41
N ARG A 282 25.42 8.25 4.22
CA ARG A 282 26.08 8.49 2.93
C ARG A 282 25.51 7.61 1.82
N GLY A 283 25.17 6.36 2.10
CA GLY A 283 24.50 5.45 1.16
C GLY A 283 23.14 5.96 0.73
N GLN A 284 22.32 6.42 1.67
CA GLN A 284 21.03 7.06 1.36
C GLN A 284 21.20 8.34 0.54
N MET A 285 22.23 9.14 0.81
CA MET A 285 22.54 10.33 0.01
C MET A 285 22.85 9.99 -1.45
N ALA A 286 23.61 8.91 -1.70
CA ALA A 286 23.88 8.45 -3.07
C ALA A 286 22.59 8.06 -3.80
N VAL A 287 21.68 7.36 -3.13
CA VAL A 287 20.40 6.97 -3.69
C VAL A 287 19.51 8.17 -4.01
N PHE A 288 19.40 9.13 -3.08
CA PHE A 288 18.64 10.35 -3.33
C PHE A 288 19.16 11.12 -4.53
N LEU A 289 20.47 11.34 -4.62
CA LEU A 289 21.06 12.10 -5.73
C LEU A 289 21.00 11.36 -7.06
N THR A 290 21.18 10.05 -7.07
CA THR A 290 21.05 9.24 -8.29
C THR A 290 19.64 9.33 -8.85
N ARG A 291 18.62 9.22 -7.99
CA ARG A 291 17.21 9.33 -8.41
C ARG A 291 16.84 10.75 -8.80
N ALA A 292 17.29 11.76 -8.03
CA ALA A 292 16.99 13.16 -8.29
C ALA A 292 17.57 13.68 -9.62
N LEU A 293 18.70 13.12 -10.06
CA LEU A 293 19.42 13.57 -11.25
C LEU A 293 19.35 12.57 -12.42
N ASP A 294 18.67 11.43 -12.24
CA ASP A 294 18.63 10.32 -13.20
C ASP A 294 20.02 9.95 -13.74
N LEU A 295 20.97 9.72 -12.82
CA LEU A 295 22.38 9.54 -13.21
C LEU A 295 22.59 8.21 -13.97
N PRO A 296 23.37 8.22 -15.08
CA PRO A 296 23.68 7.01 -15.83
C PRO A 296 24.58 6.08 -15.02
N ALA A 297 24.61 4.80 -15.40
CA ALA A 297 25.47 3.79 -14.77
C ALA A 297 26.95 4.18 -14.87
N SER A 298 27.72 3.83 -13.85
CA SER A 298 29.17 4.03 -13.85
C SER A 298 29.88 2.96 -14.69
N PRO A 299 30.93 3.30 -15.45
CA PRO A 299 31.71 2.32 -16.22
C PRO A 299 32.70 1.52 -15.36
N ARG A 300 32.85 1.87 -14.08
CA ARG A 300 33.78 1.20 -13.16
C ARG A 300 33.33 1.31 -11.72
N ASP A 301 33.93 0.47 -10.89
CA ASP A 301 33.87 0.57 -9.45
C ASP A 301 34.93 1.57 -8.92
N TYR A 302 34.52 2.47 -8.04
CA TYR A 302 35.32 3.55 -7.45
C TYR A 302 35.71 3.26 -6.00
N PHE A 303 35.00 2.39 -5.30
CA PHE A 303 35.16 2.17 -3.86
C PHE A 303 35.22 0.68 -3.54
N SER A 304 36.04 0.32 -2.56
CA SER A 304 36.26 -1.08 -2.20
C SER A 304 35.42 -1.55 -1.00
N ASP A 305 34.89 -0.60 -0.23
CA ASP A 305 34.21 -0.81 1.05
C ASP A 305 32.67 -0.88 0.94
N ASP A 306 32.12 -0.74 -0.27
CA ASP A 306 30.69 -0.81 -0.57
C ASP A 306 30.29 -2.04 -1.41
N ASN A 307 31.23 -2.93 -1.74
CA ASN A 307 30.98 -4.18 -2.43
C ASN A 307 29.83 -4.99 -1.79
N GLY A 308 28.78 -5.25 -2.56
CA GLY A 308 27.57 -5.97 -2.14
C GLY A 308 26.58 -5.13 -1.34
N ALA A 309 26.85 -3.84 -1.12
CA ALA A 309 25.92 -2.94 -0.44
C ALA A 309 24.78 -2.53 -1.36
N TRP A 310 23.60 -2.32 -0.79
CA TRP A 310 22.39 -1.91 -1.52
C TRP A 310 22.51 -0.54 -2.22
N TYR A 311 23.54 0.24 -1.89
CA TYR A 311 23.83 1.57 -2.45
C TYR A 311 25.05 1.59 -3.38
N GLU A 312 25.73 0.45 -3.62
CA GLU A 312 27.00 0.37 -4.36
C GLU A 312 26.90 1.00 -5.76
N ASP A 313 25.89 0.60 -6.54
CA ASP A 313 25.64 1.16 -7.87
C ASP A 313 25.47 2.69 -7.79
N GLN A 314 24.68 3.19 -6.84
CA GLN A 314 24.41 4.61 -6.70
C GLN A 314 25.65 5.39 -6.25
N ALA A 315 26.47 4.83 -5.35
CA ALA A 315 27.74 5.43 -4.93
C ALA A 315 28.70 5.57 -6.11
N ASN A 316 28.78 4.54 -6.96
CA ASN A 316 29.58 4.55 -8.17
C ASN A 316 29.08 5.58 -9.20
N ARG A 317 27.76 5.72 -9.38
CA ARG A 317 27.17 6.73 -10.27
C ARG A 317 27.49 8.16 -9.84
N ILE A 318 27.32 8.48 -8.56
CA ILE A 318 27.61 9.83 -8.06
C ILE A 318 29.13 10.13 -8.07
N ALA A 319 29.98 9.11 -7.94
CA ALA A 319 31.44 9.26 -8.10
C ALA A 319 31.82 9.51 -9.57
N HIS A 320 31.20 8.77 -10.49
CA HIS A 320 31.38 8.96 -11.93
C HIS A 320 30.93 10.36 -12.37
N ALA A 321 29.83 10.87 -11.81
CA ALA A 321 29.34 12.22 -12.04
C ALA A 321 30.19 13.33 -11.34
N GLY A 322 31.25 12.97 -10.62
CA GLY A 322 32.13 13.93 -9.93
C GLY A 322 31.52 14.58 -8.67
N ILE A 323 30.43 14.03 -8.15
CA ILE A 323 29.73 14.57 -6.98
C ILE A 323 30.49 14.22 -5.70
N THR A 324 31.09 13.03 -5.62
CA THR A 324 31.85 12.55 -4.46
C THR A 324 33.22 12.02 -4.84
N SER A 325 34.17 12.15 -3.92
CA SER A 325 35.49 11.51 -3.98
C SER A 325 35.67 10.41 -2.92
N GLY A 326 34.60 10.07 -2.19
CA GLY A 326 34.67 9.17 -1.04
C GLY A 326 34.97 9.88 0.28
N CYS A 327 35.05 9.10 1.36
CA CYS A 327 35.47 9.54 2.70
C CYS A 327 36.99 9.44 2.89
N ALA A 328 37.64 8.54 2.15
CA ALA A 328 39.07 8.34 2.09
C ALA A 328 39.42 7.71 0.74
N THR A 329 40.72 7.60 0.43
CA THR A 329 41.19 6.97 -0.80
C THR A 329 40.60 5.56 -0.96
N GLY A 330 39.79 5.37 -1.99
CA GLY A 330 39.14 4.08 -2.31
C GLY A 330 38.02 3.66 -1.35
N LYS A 331 37.49 4.57 -0.52
CA LYS A 331 36.41 4.29 0.44
C LYS A 331 35.25 5.27 0.34
N TYR A 332 34.02 4.75 0.36
CA TYR A 332 32.79 5.54 0.37
C TYR A 332 32.26 5.83 1.78
N CYS A 333 32.41 4.91 2.73
CA CYS A 333 31.84 4.96 4.08
C CYS A 333 30.29 5.11 4.09
N GLY A 334 29.57 4.28 3.35
CA GLY A 334 28.13 4.49 3.10
C GLY A 334 27.20 4.38 4.31
N ASN A 335 27.63 3.74 5.40
CA ASN A 335 26.82 3.63 6.63
C ASN A 335 26.94 4.83 7.55
N ASP A 336 27.92 5.71 7.33
CA ASP A 336 28.14 6.88 8.19
C ASP A 336 27.05 7.92 7.97
N PRO A 337 26.53 8.56 9.03
CA PRO A 337 25.63 9.68 8.90
C PRO A 337 26.35 10.87 8.26
N ILE A 338 25.64 11.62 7.41
CA ILE A 338 26.20 12.83 6.80
C ILE A 338 26.04 14.03 7.72
N THR A 339 27.09 14.85 7.79
CA THR A 339 27.01 16.15 8.43
C THR A 339 26.45 17.22 7.49
N ARG A 340 25.95 18.33 8.03
CA ARG A 340 25.49 19.49 7.26
C ARG A 340 26.56 20.04 6.32
N GLY A 341 27.83 20.03 6.75
CA GLY A 341 28.96 20.42 5.92
C GLY A 341 29.14 19.51 4.72
N GLN A 342 29.10 18.19 4.93
CA GLN A 342 29.20 17.21 3.85
C GLN A 342 27.99 17.29 2.90
N MET A 343 26.78 17.46 3.44
CA MET A 343 25.56 17.68 2.66
C MET A 343 25.71 18.91 1.74
N ALA A 344 26.30 20.01 2.23
CA ALA A 344 26.53 21.20 1.42
C ALA A 344 27.39 20.88 0.18
N VAL A 345 28.48 20.13 0.39
CA VAL A 345 29.40 19.72 -0.68
C VAL A 345 28.69 18.84 -1.70
N PHE A 346 27.90 17.86 -1.23
CA PHE A 346 27.10 17.00 -2.11
C PHE A 346 26.15 17.84 -2.97
N LEU A 347 25.31 18.68 -2.37
CA LEU A 347 24.31 19.46 -3.10
C LEU A 347 24.96 20.49 -4.05
N ALA A 348 26.00 21.18 -3.61
CA ALA A 348 26.70 22.17 -4.44
C ALA A 348 27.29 21.55 -5.71
N ARG A 349 27.81 20.32 -5.63
CA ARG A 349 28.34 19.59 -6.78
C ARG A 349 27.24 18.96 -7.61
N ALA A 350 26.29 18.27 -6.97
CA ALA A 350 25.18 17.57 -7.62
C ALA A 350 24.35 18.50 -8.52
N PHE A 351 24.04 19.70 -8.03
CA PHE A 351 23.22 20.68 -8.74
C PHE A 351 24.04 21.78 -9.43
N ASN A 352 25.38 21.65 -9.47
CA ASN A 352 26.31 22.62 -10.04
C ASN A 352 25.98 24.08 -9.65
N LEU A 353 25.77 24.32 -8.34
CA LEU A 353 25.23 25.60 -7.85
C LEU A 353 26.18 26.77 -8.16
N PRO A 354 25.70 27.97 -8.50
CA PRO A 354 26.58 29.09 -8.84
C PRO A 354 27.47 29.51 -7.66
N ALA A 355 28.71 29.90 -7.94
CA ALA A 355 29.60 30.48 -6.93
C ALA A 355 29.04 31.82 -6.42
N THR A 356 29.41 32.19 -5.19
CA THR A 356 29.05 33.46 -4.57
C THR A 356 30.23 34.01 -3.78
N ASN A 357 30.34 35.33 -3.68
CA ASN A 357 31.29 36.03 -2.82
C ASN A 357 30.65 36.51 -1.51
N VAL A 358 29.37 36.19 -1.29
CA VAL A 358 28.66 36.52 -0.05
C VAL A 358 28.96 35.45 0.98
N ASP A 359 29.48 35.90 2.11
CA ASP A 359 29.63 35.08 3.31
C ASP A 359 28.35 35.12 4.16
N PHE A 360 27.64 34.00 4.20
CA PHE A 360 26.37 33.87 4.90
C PHE A 360 26.52 33.45 6.37
N PHE A 361 27.64 32.84 6.76
CA PHE A 361 27.77 32.17 8.06
C PHE A 361 29.11 32.47 8.74
N ASP A 362 29.07 32.78 10.03
CA ASP A 362 30.27 33.12 10.78
C ASP A 362 31.02 31.87 11.30
N ASP A 363 30.32 30.74 11.43
CA ASP A 363 30.80 29.51 12.09
C ASP A 363 31.35 28.43 11.15
N ASP A 364 31.55 28.74 9.87
CA ASP A 364 32.16 27.84 8.88
C ASP A 364 33.47 28.37 8.27
N ASN A 365 33.96 29.52 8.73
CA ASN A 365 35.22 30.12 8.30
C ASN A 365 36.40 29.12 8.34
N GLY A 366 37.05 28.91 7.18
CA GLY A 366 38.17 27.98 7.01
C GLY A 366 37.78 26.50 6.94
N ALA A 367 36.49 26.17 7.02
CA ALA A 367 36.03 24.80 6.88
C ALA A 367 36.05 24.33 5.42
N PHE A 368 36.33 23.04 5.20
CA PHE A 368 36.38 22.47 3.84
C PHE A 368 35.08 22.62 3.05
N PHE A 369 33.96 22.88 3.72
CA PHE A 369 32.64 23.02 3.13
C PHE A 369 32.18 24.49 2.99
N GLU A 370 32.92 25.48 3.49
CA GLU A 370 32.51 26.90 3.56
C GLU A 370 31.98 27.41 2.20
N ALA A 371 32.78 27.25 1.14
CA ALA A 371 32.37 27.65 -0.21
C ALA A 371 31.09 26.93 -0.67
N SER A 372 30.89 25.67 -0.28
CA SER A 372 29.68 24.92 -0.63
C SER A 372 28.47 25.36 0.19
N ALA A 373 28.65 25.66 1.48
CA ALA A 373 27.59 26.21 2.34
C ALA A 373 27.09 27.56 1.80
N ASN A 374 28.01 28.44 1.39
CA ASN A 374 27.66 29.72 0.77
C ASN A 374 26.93 29.55 -0.57
N ARG A 375 27.31 28.58 -1.42
CA ARG A 375 26.58 28.26 -2.67
C ARG A 375 25.16 27.76 -2.42
N VAL A 376 24.99 26.88 -1.43
CA VAL A 376 23.68 26.31 -1.04
C VAL A 376 22.79 27.40 -0.42
N ALA A 377 23.35 28.33 0.35
CA ALA A 377 22.62 29.47 0.91
C ALA A 377 22.22 30.50 -0.16
N ALA A 378 23.14 30.88 -1.05
CA ALA A 378 22.85 31.78 -2.17
C ALA A 378 21.74 31.23 -3.09
N SER A 379 21.67 29.90 -3.22
CA SER A 379 20.63 29.20 -3.98
C SER A 379 19.32 29.00 -3.20
N LYS A 380 19.20 29.57 -1.99
CA LYS A 380 18.04 29.50 -1.09
C LYS A 380 17.64 28.07 -0.68
N ILE A 381 18.57 27.12 -0.75
CA ILE A 381 18.33 25.73 -0.32
C ILE A 381 18.38 25.66 1.21
N THR A 382 19.29 26.39 1.84
CA THR A 382 19.46 26.46 3.30
C THR A 382 19.41 27.89 3.81
N THR A 383 18.92 28.07 5.03
CA THR A 383 18.95 29.34 5.78
C THR A 383 19.93 29.29 6.96
N GLY A 384 20.69 28.20 7.11
CA GLY A 384 21.47 27.93 8.32
C GLY A 384 20.66 27.24 9.43
N CYS A 385 21.32 26.95 10.55
CA CYS A 385 20.70 26.41 11.77
C CYS A 385 20.24 27.51 12.73
N ALA A 386 20.83 28.70 12.63
CA ALA A 386 20.49 29.90 13.39
C ALA A 386 20.97 31.13 12.59
N PRO A 387 20.59 32.37 12.96
CA PRO A 387 21.06 33.57 12.27
C PRO A 387 22.59 33.57 12.15
N ARG A 388 23.09 33.68 10.92
CA ARG A 388 24.52 33.63 10.56
C ARG A 388 25.28 32.39 11.05
N ARG A 389 24.60 31.26 11.31
CA ARG A 389 25.24 29.99 11.68
C ARG A 389 24.81 28.84 10.78
N TYR A 390 25.77 28.08 10.28
CA TYR A 390 25.57 26.91 9.43
C TYR A 390 25.47 25.60 10.22
N CYS A 391 26.19 25.48 11.36
CA CYS A 391 26.31 24.25 12.16
C CYS A 391 26.82 23.03 11.38
N GLY A 392 27.95 23.17 10.66
CA GLY A 392 28.43 22.14 9.71
C GLY A 392 28.71 20.75 10.28
N ALA A 393 28.96 20.63 11.59
CA ALA A 393 29.23 19.35 12.25
C ALA A 393 27.96 18.55 12.63
N GLN A 394 26.77 19.17 12.60
CA GLN A 394 25.53 18.47 12.96
C GLN A 394 25.11 17.49 11.86
N ASN A 395 24.56 16.34 12.24
CA ASN A 395 23.98 15.40 11.29
C ASN A 395 22.69 15.95 10.68
N VAL A 396 22.40 15.53 9.45
CA VAL A 396 21.17 15.92 8.74
C VAL A 396 20.11 14.82 8.92
N THR A 397 18.93 15.18 9.41
CA THR A 397 17.80 14.25 9.47
C THR A 397 17.18 14.05 8.09
N ARG A 398 16.43 12.96 7.90
CA ARG A 398 15.74 12.67 6.64
C ARG A 398 14.76 13.78 6.26
N ALA A 399 14.04 14.34 7.23
CA ALA A 399 13.11 15.44 7.01
C ALA A 399 13.82 16.72 6.54
N GLN A 400 14.96 17.06 7.16
CA GLN A 400 15.78 18.18 6.73
C GLN A 400 16.32 17.97 5.31
N MET A 401 16.83 16.77 5.01
CA MET A 401 17.29 16.42 3.66
C MET A 401 16.17 16.55 2.64
N ALA A 402 14.95 16.14 2.98
CA ALA A 402 13.80 16.29 2.09
C ALA A 402 13.56 17.75 1.71
N THR A 403 13.63 18.67 2.68
CA THR A 403 13.53 20.11 2.41
C THR A 403 14.67 20.61 1.53
N PHE A 404 15.91 20.17 1.76
CA PHE A 404 17.03 20.60 0.94
C PHE A 404 16.91 20.13 -0.51
N LEU A 405 16.56 18.86 -0.73
CA LEU A 405 16.35 18.31 -2.08
C LEU A 405 15.15 18.95 -2.77
N ALA A 406 14.02 19.08 -2.07
CA ALA A 406 12.82 19.70 -2.63
C ALA A 406 13.09 21.14 -3.08
N ARG A 407 13.83 21.93 -2.30
CA ARG A 407 14.25 23.29 -2.70
C ARG A 407 15.23 23.28 -3.86
N ALA A 408 16.24 22.40 -3.82
CA ALA A 408 17.23 22.30 -4.90
C ALA A 408 16.58 21.94 -6.25
N LEU A 409 15.48 21.18 -6.21
CA LEU A 409 14.72 20.74 -7.39
C LEU A 409 13.53 21.65 -7.73
N GLY A 410 13.26 22.70 -6.94
CA GLY A 410 12.14 23.60 -7.18
C GLY A 410 10.76 22.96 -6.97
N LEU A 411 10.66 21.94 -6.12
CA LEU A 411 9.42 21.20 -5.86
C LEU A 411 8.50 21.88 -4.82
N ILE A 412 9.00 22.86 -4.04
CA ILE A 412 8.24 23.50 -2.94
C ILE A 412 8.34 25.01 -2.87
#